data_AF-A0A151IT75-F1
#
_entry.id   AF-A0A151IT75-F1
#
_cell.length_a   1.000
_cell.length_b   1.000
_cell.length_c   1.000
_cell.angle_alpha   90.00
_cell.angle_beta   90.00
_cell.angle_gamma   90.00
#
_symmetry.space_group_name_H-M   'P 1'
#
loop_
_entity.id
_entity.type
_entity.pdbx_description
1 polymer ?
#
loop_
_entity_poly.entity_id
_entity_poly.type
_entity_poly.pdbx_seq_one_letter_code
_entity_poly.pdbx_strand_id
1 'polypeptide(L)' 'PFDWPENEEFKNGLETVKKLKVVNDTAERAVKLIQDYNACLTKNEEQKQFILQVVSDYKRCFPDAKKETLTRPLTQ' A
#
# COMPACT_ATOMS: atom_id res chain seq x y z
N PRO A 1 0.87 -16.61 -32.32
CA PRO A 1 -0.23 -15.71 -31.86
C PRO A 1 -0.38 -14.51 -32.81
N PHE A 2 -0.84 -14.77 -34.04
CA PHE A 2 -0.94 -13.77 -35.11
C PHE A 2 -2.37 -13.20 -35.25
N ASP A 3 -3.39 -13.93 -34.76
CA ASP A 3 -4.81 -13.63 -35.03
C ASP A 3 -5.55 -12.92 -33.87
N TRP A 4 -4.83 -12.55 -32.81
CA TRP A 4 -5.39 -11.77 -31.69
C TRP A 4 -6.03 -10.44 -32.12
N PRO A 5 -5.45 -9.68 -33.06
CA PRO A 5 -6.06 -8.44 -33.54
C PRO A 5 -7.39 -8.65 -34.26
N GLU A 6 -7.67 -9.86 -34.74
CA GLU A 6 -8.91 -10.21 -35.45
C GLU A 6 -9.94 -10.88 -34.52
N ASN A 7 -9.50 -11.35 -33.36
CA ASN A 7 -10.36 -11.99 -32.37
C ASN A 7 -11.32 -10.97 -31.73
N GLU A 8 -12.62 -11.15 -31.99
CA GLU A 8 -13.68 -10.25 -31.49
C GLU A 8 -13.81 -10.26 -29.95
N GLU A 9 -13.59 -11.40 -29.29
CA GLU A 9 -13.61 -11.48 -27.82
C GLU A 9 -12.48 -10.65 -27.20
N PHE A 10 -11.30 -10.68 -27.82
CA PHE A 10 -10.15 -9.88 -27.42
C PHE A 10 -10.44 -8.38 -27.59
N LYS A 11 -11.00 -7.95 -28.73
CA LYS A 11 -11.38 -6.56 -28.97
C LYS A 11 -12.40 -6.07 -27.94
N ASN A 12 -13.42 -6.87 -27.65
CA ASN A 12 -14.45 -6.53 -26.68
C ASN A 12 -13.91 -6.42 -25.24
N GLY A 13 -13.03 -7.36 -24.84
CA GLY A 13 -12.34 -7.29 -23.56
C GLY A 13 -11.43 -6.07 -23.44
N LEU A 14 -10.67 -5.76 -24.49
CA LEU A 14 -9.79 -4.59 -24.54
C LEU A 14 -10.57 -3.28 -24.43
N GLU A 15 -11.68 -3.14 -25.16
CA GLU A 15 -12.54 -1.95 -25.07
C GLU A 15 -13.18 -1.81 -23.70
N THR A 16 -13.51 -2.91 -23.04
CA THR A 16 -14.01 -2.89 -21.66
C THR A 16 -12.93 -2.41 -20.71
N VAL A 17 -11.71 -2.95 -20.80
CA VAL A 17 -10.58 -2.57 -19.93
C VAL A 17 -10.14 -1.12 -20.17
N LYS A 18 -10.12 -0.63 -21.41
CA LYS A 18 -9.81 0.78 -21.71
C LYS A 18 -10.83 1.75 -21.11
N LYS A 19 -12.09 1.34 -20.98
CA LYS A 19 -13.15 2.14 -20.34
C LYS A 19 -13.09 2.09 -18.82
N LEU A 20 -12.34 1.15 -18.23
CA LEU A 20 -12.08 1.16 -16.80
C LEU A 20 -11.20 2.36 -16.47
N LYS A 21 -11.74 3.27 -15.66
CA LYS A 21 -10.99 4.40 -15.13
C LYS A 21 -9.94 3.85 -14.16
N VAL A 22 -8.69 3.82 -14.59
CA VAL A 22 -7.55 3.54 -13.70
C VAL A 22 -7.38 4.76 -12.81
N VAL A 23 -8.12 4.80 -11.71
CA VAL A 23 -7.94 5.80 -10.67
C VAL A 23 -6.78 5.38 -9.78
N ASN A 24 -5.88 6.31 -9.50
CA ASN A 24 -4.76 6.06 -8.61
C ASN A 24 -5.17 6.09 -7.13
N ASP A 25 -6.41 5.69 -6.82
CA ASP A 25 -7.03 5.83 -5.51
C ASP A 25 -6.21 5.14 -4.42
N THR A 26 -5.67 3.95 -4.72
CA THR A 26 -4.83 3.22 -3.77
C THR A 26 -3.53 3.97 -3.44
N ALA A 27 -2.86 4.58 -4.43
CA ALA A 27 -1.65 5.34 -4.13
C ALA A 27 -1.97 6.67 -3.46
N GLU A 28 -3.04 7.36 -3.88
CA GLU A 28 -3.53 8.59 -3.24
C GLU A 28 -3.86 8.34 -1.77
N ARG A 29 -4.55 7.23 -1.47
CA ARG A 29 -4.87 6.81 -0.10
C ARG A 29 -3.62 6.47 0.70
N ALA A 30 -2.62 5.81 0.10
CA ALA A 30 -1.37 5.50 0.78
C ALA A 30 -0.58 6.78 1.13
N VAL A 31 -0.55 7.77 0.23
CA VAL A 31 0.07 9.08 0.47
C VAL A 31 -0.66 9.82 1.58
N LYS A 32 -1.99 9.84 1.56
CA LYS A 32 -2.79 10.49 2.61
C LYS A 32 -2.56 9.85 3.98
N LEU A 33 -2.50 8.52 4.03
CA LEU A 33 -2.25 7.78 5.26
C LEU A 33 -0.90 8.15 5.90
N ILE A 34 0.18 8.21 5.12
CA ILE A 34 1.50 8.56 5.68
C ILE A 34 1.57 10.03 6.10
N GLN A 35 0.92 10.93 5.37
CA GLN A 35 0.82 12.35 5.75
C GLN A 35 0.10 12.52 7.09
N ASP A 36 -1.06 11.90 7.24
CA ASP A 36 -1.86 11.99 8.46
C ASP A 36 -1.13 11.34 9.65
N TYR A 37 -0.46 10.20 9.42
CA TYR A 37 0.34 9.52 10.45
C TYR A 37 1.53 10.36 10.93
N ASN A 38 2.27 10.96 9.99
CA ASN A 38 3.39 11.85 10.32
C ASN A 38 2.93 13.13 11.06
N ALA A 39 1.73 13.63 10.76
CA ALA A 39 1.16 14.78 11.46
C ALA A 39 0.65 14.44 12.87
N CYS A 40 0.20 13.19 13.09
CA CYS A 40 -0.35 12.74 14.36
C CYS A 40 0.72 12.44 15.41
N LEU A 41 1.84 11.80 15.02
CA LEU A 41 2.83 11.31 15.97
C LEU A 41 3.74 12.40 16.56
N THR A 42 4.24 13.31 15.72
CA THR A 42 5.21 14.32 16.16
C THR A 42 5.28 15.52 15.22
N LYS A 43 5.55 16.69 15.78
CA LYS A 43 5.81 17.93 15.02
C LYS A 43 7.30 18.12 14.70
N ASN A 44 8.18 17.26 15.22
CA ASN A 44 9.62 17.32 14.97
C ASN A 44 9.96 16.65 13.63
N GLU A 45 10.53 17.42 12.70
CA GLU A 45 10.91 16.94 11.36
C GLU A 45 12.00 15.86 11.37
N GLU A 46 12.96 15.90 12.29
CA GLU A 46 13.97 14.85 12.41
C GLU A 46 13.32 13.53 12.83
N GLN A 47 12.40 13.57 13.79
CA GLN A 47 11.69 12.36 14.23
C GLN A 47 10.85 11.75 13.11
N LYS A 48 10.25 12.57 12.23
CA LYS A 48 9.48 12.09 11.08
C LYS A 48 10.29 11.23 10.12
N GLN A 49 11.58 11.51 9.96
CA GLN A 49 12.47 10.72 9.09
C GLN A 49 12.65 9.29 9.61
N PHE A 50 12.60 9.09 10.92
CA PHE A 50 12.80 7.79 11.55
C PHE A 50 11.53 6.95 11.68
N ILE A 51 10.33 7.56 11.56
CA ILE A 51 9.05 6.85 11.75
C ILE A 51 8.95 5.62 10.83
N LEU A 52 9.33 5.75 9.56
CA LEU A 52 9.25 4.66 8.59
C LEU A 52 10.18 3.50 8.97
N GLN A 53 11.38 3.80 9.46
CA GLN A 53 12.33 2.78 9.92
C GLN A 53 11.78 2.03 11.14
N VAL A 54 11.28 2.78 12.13
CA VAL A 54 10.69 2.21 13.35
C VAL A 54 9.49 1.32 13.02
N VAL A 55 8.58 1.76 12.15
CA VAL A 55 7.41 0.96 11.73
C VAL A 55 7.86 -0.31 10.99
N SER A 56 8.87 -0.21 10.12
CA SER A 56 9.42 -1.35 9.39
C SER A 56 10.02 -2.39 10.35
N ASP A 57 10.82 -1.96 11.32
CA ASP A 57 11.42 -2.86 12.30
C ASP A 57 10.37 -3.47 13.23
N TYR A 58 9.37 -2.69 13.64
CA TYR A 58 8.25 -3.19 14.43
C TYR A 58 7.46 -4.27 13.68
N LYS A 59 7.25 -4.12 12.36
CA LYS A 59 6.59 -5.15 11.53
C LYS A 59 7.40 -6.45 11.42
N ARG A 60 8.73 -6.40 11.53
CA ARG A 60 9.56 -7.62 11.57
C ARG A 60 9.37 -8.38 12.88
N CYS A 61 9.23 -7.65 13.98
CA CYS A 61 8.86 -8.25 15.26
C CYS A 61 7.40 -8.71 15.24
N PHE A 62 6.47 -7.99 14.63
CA PHE A 62 5.05 -8.31 14.65
C PHE A 62 4.53 -8.52 13.23
N PRO A 63 4.77 -9.71 12.62
CA PRO A 63 4.49 -9.96 11.21
C PRO A 63 3.00 -10.03 10.87
N ASP A 64 2.13 -10.26 11.86
CA ASP A 64 0.69 -10.35 11.67
C ASP A 64 -0.08 -9.63 12.79
N ALA A 65 -1.37 -9.40 12.52
CA ALA A 65 -2.27 -8.69 13.42
C ALA A 65 -2.97 -9.61 14.44
N LYS A 66 -2.49 -10.85 14.65
CA LYS A 66 -3.11 -11.75 15.62
C LYS A 66 -2.82 -11.25 17.02
N LYS A 67 -3.79 -11.44 17.93
CA LYS A 67 -3.64 -11.07 19.34
C LYS A 67 -2.40 -11.71 19.97
N GLU A 68 -2.15 -12.98 19.68
CA GLU A 68 -0.98 -13.73 20.16
C GLU A 68 0.33 -13.04 19.75
N THR A 69 0.42 -12.64 18.48
CA THR A 69 1.57 -11.91 17.96
C THR A 69 1.71 -10.55 18.63
N LEU A 70 0.64 -9.76 18.70
CA LEU A 70 0.67 -8.39 19.24
C LEU A 70 0.85 -8.30 20.76
N THR A 71 0.54 -9.36 21.51
CA THR A 71 0.69 -9.39 22.97
C THR A 71 2.08 -9.84 23.41
N ARG A 72 2.91 -10.34 22.50
CA ARG A 72 4.28 -10.71 22.82
C ARG A 72 5.13 -9.46 23.13
N PRO A 73 6.03 -9.48 24.12
CA PRO A 73 6.91 -8.36 24.40
C PRO A 73 7.85 -8.09 23.21
N LEU A 74 8.19 -6.81 23.01
CA LEU A 74 9.19 -6.41 22.02
C LEU A 74 10.56 -6.93 22.50
N THR A 75 11.03 -8.03 21.94
CA THR A 75 12.43 -8.47 22.07
C THR A 75 13.28 -7.58 21.16
N GLN A 76 14.11 -6.73 21.77
CA GLN A 76 15.14 -5.95 21.08
C GLN A 76 16.35 -6.82 20.74
#